data_AF-A0A524DZP2-F1
#
_entry.id   AF-A0A524DZP2-F1
#
_cell.length_a   1.000
_cell.length_b   1.000
_cell.length_c   1.000
_cell.angle_alpha   90.00
_cell.angle_beta   90.00
_cell.angle_gamma   90.00
#
_symmetry.space_group_name_H-M   'P 1'
#
loop_
_entity.id
_entity.type
_entity.pdbx_description
1 polymer ?
#
loop_
_entity_poly.entity_id
_entity_poly.type
_entity_poly.pdbx_seq_one_letter_code
_entity_poly.pdbx_strand_id
1 'polypeptide(L)'
;MPNKIVVFFKRVIKLWFVILIIIILILVLYEQIIAAIVITIIGIALLILSYIPSIILKVRILRFMKEYYRVEDRTMAKYLNKPLRKIQNYMFKMSQNQVNKDWVIIFLEKHYIFYHSESVNKIVELYTQGYDLKEMLEELKEYEIKTRVEIKTILDTLIKYNRLEERKISVKERREKKRFESI
;
A
#
# COMPACT_ATOMS: atom_id res chain seq x y z
N MET A 1 22.52 5.50 1.98
CA MET A 1 22.81 6.11 0.67
C MET A 1 22.28 5.19 -0.44
N PRO A 2 21.61 5.69 -1.49
CA PRO A 2 21.28 4.82 -2.63
C PRO A 2 22.59 4.33 -3.26
N ASN A 3 22.73 3.01 -3.47
CA ASN A 3 23.91 2.42 -4.12
C ASN A 3 24.20 3.17 -5.43
N LYS A 4 25.41 3.70 -5.58
CA LYS A 4 25.85 4.46 -6.77
C LYS A 4 25.52 3.71 -8.08
N ILE A 5 25.61 2.39 -8.04
CA ILE A 5 25.24 1.45 -9.12
C ILE A 5 23.76 1.59 -9.52
N VAL A 6 22.83 1.64 -8.56
CA VAL A 6 21.38 1.73 -8.86
C VAL A 6 21.02 3.09 -9.48
N VAL A 7 21.69 4.16 -9.06
CA VAL A 7 21.51 5.50 -9.64
C VAL A 7 22.11 5.57 -11.05
N PHE A 8 23.27 4.95 -11.26
CA PHE A 8 23.90 4.82 -12.57
C PHE A 8 23.01 4.04 -13.55
N PHE A 9 22.51 2.87 -13.16
CA PHE A 9 21.58 2.09 -13.99
C PHE A 9 20.30 2.86 -14.34
N LYS A 10 19.74 3.65 -13.41
CA LYS A 10 18.58 4.51 -13.72
C LYS A 10 18.88 5.60 -14.75
N ARG A 11 20.12 6.14 -14.77
CA ARG A 11 20.56 7.10 -15.80
C ARG A 11 20.77 6.41 -17.14
N VAL A 12 21.44 5.27 -17.15
CA VAL A 12 21.66 4.44 -18.35
C VAL A 12 20.32 4.00 -18.96
N ILE A 13 19.33 3.65 -18.14
CA ILE A 13 17.95 3.32 -18.54
C ILE A 13 17.17 4.52 -19.15
N LYS A 14 17.61 5.76 -18.96
CA LYS A 14 17.04 6.91 -19.70
C LYS A 14 17.82 7.21 -20.98
N LEU A 15 19.14 7.03 -20.97
CA LEU A 15 20.02 7.33 -22.11
C LEU A 15 19.93 6.29 -23.23
N TRP A 16 19.74 5.00 -22.94
CA TRP A 16 19.63 3.97 -23.99
C TRP A 16 18.45 4.21 -24.93
N PHE A 17 17.34 4.79 -24.44
CA PHE A 17 16.18 5.09 -25.28
C PHE A 17 16.47 6.21 -26.28
N VAL A 18 17.24 7.23 -25.86
CA VAL A 18 17.70 8.31 -26.73
C VAL A 18 18.67 7.77 -27.78
N ILE A 19 19.61 6.92 -27.37
CA ILE A 19 20.56 6.26 -28.27
C ILE A 19 19.82 5.37 -29.29
N LEU A 20 18.80 4.64 -28.84
CA LEU A 20 17.97 3.78 -29.69
C LEU A 20 17.19 4.60 -30.73
N ILE A 21 16.62 5.75 -30.36
CA ILE A 21 15.96 6.66 -31.32
C ILE A 21 16.95 7.16 -32.38
N ILE A 22 18.18 7.53 -31.97
CA ILE A 22 19.23 8.01 -32.89
C ILE A 22 19.63 6.90 -33.88
N ILE A 23 19.79 5.66 -33.40
CA ILE A 23 20.10 4.50 -34.26
C ILE A 23 18.99 4.25 -35.29
N ILE A 24 17.73 4.33 -34.87
CA ILE A 24 16.58 4.18 -35.79
C ILE A 24 16.61 5.28 -36.85
N LEU A 25 16.86 6.54 -36.45
CA LEU A 25 16.98 7.68 -37.37
C LEU A 25 18.08 7.49 -38.41
N ILE A 26 19.27 7.03 -37.98
CA ILE A 26 20.38 6.73 -38.89
C ILE A 26 20.00 5.63 -39.89
N LEU A 27 19.38 4.54 -39.44
CA LEU A 27 19.00 3.43 -40.33
C LEU A 27 17.97 3.83 -41.38
N VAL A 28 17.03 4.72 -41.02
CA VAL A 28 16.05 5.27 -41.98
C VAL A 28 16.75 6.14 -43.03
N LEU A 29 17.75 6.94 -42.64
CA LEU A 29 18.50 7.79 -43.57
C LEU A 29 19.35 6.99 -44.58
N TYR A 30 19.78 5.78 -44.25
CA TYR A 30 20.49 4.86 -45.15
C TYR A 30 19.57 3.87 -45.87
N GLU A 31 18.27 4.17 -45.95
CA GLU A 31 17.23 3.34 -46.60
C GLU A 31 17.11 1.90 -46.04
N GLN A 32 17.67 1.63 -44.86
CA GLN A 32 17.59 0.31 -44.20
C GLN A 32 16.29 0.15 -43.42
N ILE A 33 15.15 0.32 -44.10
CA ILE A 33 13.81 0.37 -43.50
C ILE A 33 13.50 -0.91 -42.72
N ILE A 34 13.83 -2.09 -43.26
CA ILE A 34 13.60 -3.38 -42.59
C ILE A 34 14.35 -3.46 -41.26
N ALA A 35 15.62 -3.03 -41.23
CA ALA A 35 16.42 -3.02 -40.00
C ALA A 35 15.86 -2.04 -38.96
N ALA A 36 15.42 -0.86 -39.40
CA ALA A 36 14.79 0.13 -38.53
C ALA A 36 13.50 -0.41 -37.88
N ILE A 37 12.66 -1.13 -38.65
CA ILE A 37 11.45 -1.78 -38.13
C ILE A 37 11.80 -2.84 -37.08
N VAL A 38 12.75 -3.73 -37.37
CA VAL A 38 13.16 -4.80 -36.44
C VAL A 38 13.69 -4.21 -35.12
N ILE A 39 14.55 -3.19 -35.18
CA ILE A 39 15.09 -2.53 -33.98
C ILE A 39 13.98 -1.81 -33.19
N THR A 40 13.01 -1.21 -33.87
CA THR A 40 11.86 -0.57 -33.22
C THR A 40 11.03 -1.60 -32.43
N ILE A 41 10.74 -2.76 -33.03
CA ILE A 41 10.01 -3.86 -32.37
C ILE A 41 10.78 -4.34 -31.13
N ILE A 42 12.09 -4.56 -31.26
CA ILE A 42 12.96 -4.95 -30.14
C ILE A 42 12.97 -3.88 -29.06
N GLY A 43 13.07 -2.60 -29.43
CA GLY A 43 13.05 -1.46 -28.51
C GLY A 43 11.74 -1.38 -27.71
N ILE A 44 10.60 -1.56 -28.37
CA ILE A 44 9.29 -1.63 -27.71
C ILE A 44 9.23 -2.82 -26.76
N ALA A 45 9.69 -4.00 -27.18
CA ALA A 45 9.71 -5.19 -26.33
C ALA A 45 10.58 -4.98 -25.07
N LEU A 46 11.79 -4.42 -25.22
CA LEU A 46 12.66 -4.07 -24.10
C LEU A 46 12.04 -3.02 -23.17
N LEU A 47 11.34 -2.03 -23.73
CA LEU A 47 10.62 -1.03 -22.95
C LEU A 47 9.53 -1.68 -22.10
N ILE A 48 8.73 -2.58 -22.67
CA ILE A 48 7.71 -3.34 -21.93
C ILE A 48 8.37 -4.19 -20.83
N LEU A 49 9.43 -4.94 -21.17
CA LEU A 49 10.19 -5.76 -20.21
C LEU A 49 10.73 -4.93 -19.03
N SER A 50 11.10 -3.67 -19.26
CA SER A 50 11.61 -2.77 -18.21
C SER A 50 10.58 -2.46 -17.11
N TYR A 51 9.27 -2.55 -17.40
CA TYR A 51 8.21 -2.31 -16.42
C TYR A 51 7.86 -3.55 -15.59
N ILE A 52 8.20 -4.75 -16.06
CA ILE A 52 7.86 -6.04 -15.42
C ILE A 52 8.31 -6.10 -13.94
N PRO A 53 9.54 -5.71 -13.55
CA PRO A 53 9.98 -5.78 -12.16
C PRO A 53 9.13 -4.93 -11.21
N SER A 54 8.56 -3.84 -11.71
CA SER A 54 7.67 -2.97 -10.93
C SER A 54 6.32 -3.62 -10.70
N ILE A 55 5.76 -4.29 -11.72
CA ILE A 55 4.50 -5.00 -11.67
C ILE A 55 4.61 -6.20 -10.72
N ILE A 56 5.67 -7.00 -10.86
CA ILE A 56 5.94 -8.15 -9.97
C ILE A 56 5.99 -7.70 -8.51
N LEU A 57 6.63 -6.56 -8.21
CA LEU A 57 6.69 -6.04 -6.86
C LEU A 57 5.30 -5.69 -6.32
N LYS A 58 4.47 -5.00 -7.10
CA LYS A 58 3.10 -4.65 -6.68
C LYS A 58 2.29 -5.90 -6.35
N VAL A 59 2.36 -6.91 -7.21
CA VAL A 59 1.65 -8.18 -7.01
C VAL A 59 2.14 -8.88 -5.74
N ARG A 60 3.45 -8.94 -5.51
CA ARG A 60 4.02 -9.55 -4.30
C ARG A 60 3.62 -8.80 -3.03
N ILE A 61 3.65 -7.47 -3.04
CA ILE A 61 3.22 -6.65 -1.91
C ILE A 61 1.74 -6.89 -1.61
N LEU A 62 0.88 -6.82 -2.62
CA LEU A 62 -0.56 -7.03 -2.44
C LEU A 62 -0.88 -8.43 -1.91
N ARG A 63 -0.18 -9.46 -2.41
CA ARG A 63 -0.32 -10.83 -1.91
C ARG A 63 0.05 -10.91 -0.43
N PHE A 64 1.20 -10.34 -0.06
CA PHE A 64 1.66 -10.32 1.33
C PHE A 64 0.69 -9.56 2.25
N MET A 65 0.16 -8.41 1.81
CA MET A 65 -0.83 -7.65 2.58
C MET A 65 -2.12 -8.45 2.82
N LYS A 66 -2.54 -9.29 1.87
CA LYS A 66 -3.76 -10.11 2.02
C LYS A 66 -3.59 -11.32 2.93
N GLU A 67 -2.37 -11.73 3.20
CA GLU A 67 -2.07 -12.94 3.99
C GLU A 67 -2.17 -12.69 5.50
N TYR A 68 -2.04 -11.43 5.94
CA TYR A 68 -1.98 -11.06 7.35
C TYR A 68 -3.01 -9.99 7.71
N TYR A 69 -3.53 -10.05 8.93
CA TYR A 69 -4.42 -9.03 9.49
C TYR A 69 -3.78 -7.66 9.61
N ARG A 70 -2.51 -7.62 9.99
CA ARG A 70 -1.74 -6.38 10.21
C ARG A 70 -0.34 -6.54 9.65
N VAL A 71 0.15 -5.53 8.92
CA VAL A 71 1.50 -5.56 8.35
C VAL A 71 2.20 -4.21 8.48
N GLU A 72 3.37 -4.21 9.12
CA GLU A 72 4.27 -3.06 9.18
C GLU A 72 5.20 -2.99 7.95
N ASP A 73 5.52 -1.77 7.50
CA ASP A 73 6.41 -1.52 6.37
C ASP A 73 7.80 -2.20 6.50
N ARG A 74 8.34 -2.27 7.72
CA ARG A 74 9.61 -2.93 8.05
C ARG A 74 9.53 -4.44 7.89
N THR A 75 8.46 -5.06 8.37
CA THR A 75 8.21 -6.50 8.24
C THR A 75 8.10 -6.88 6.77
N MET A 76 7.33 -6.10 6.01
CA MET A 76 7.18 -6.28 4.56
C MET A 76 8.50 -6.08 3.80
N ALA A 77 9.30 -5.08 4.18
CA ALA A 77 10.60 -4.83 3.57
C ALA A 77 11.59 -5.99 3.77
N LYS A 78 11.62 -6.56 4.98
CA LYS A 78 12.42 -7.74 5.31
C LYS A 78 11.95 -8.96 4.51
N TYR A 79 10.65 -9.27 4.54
CA TYR A 79 10.09 -10.44 3.87
C TYR A 79 10.30 -10.42 2.35
N LEU A 80 10.07 -9.27 1.71
CA LEU A 80 10.22 -9.13 0.26
C LEU A 80 11.67 -8.94 -0.20
N ASN A 81 12.62 -8.86 0.73
CA ASN A 81 14.01 -8.47 0.49
C ASN A 81 14.10 -7.21 -0.39
N LYS A 82 13.41 -6.13 0.04
CA LYS A 82 13.37 -4.83 -0.65
C LYS A 82 13.79 -3.69 0.27
N PRO A 83 14.38 -2.61 -0.28
CA PRO A 83 14.69 -1.43 0.52
C PRO A 83 13.43 -0.85 1.18
N LEU A 84 13.50 -0.55 2.48
CA LEU A 84 12.38 0.01 3.26
C LEU A 84 11.74 1.21 2.57
N ARG A 85 12.56 2.16 2.08
CA ARG A 85 12.09 3.34 1.35
C ARG A 85 11.20 2.99 0.15
N LYS A 86 11.46 1.87 -0.54
CA LYS A 86 10.66 1.41 -1.68
C LYS A 86 9.27 0.96 -1.22
N ILE A 87 9.20 0.24 -0.10
CA ILE A 87 7.95 -0.20 0.52
C ILE A 87 7.17 1.00 1.08
N GLN A 88 7.83 1.90 1.82
CA GLN A 88 7.22 3.11 2.34
C GLN A 88 6.64 4.00 1.24
N ASN A 89 7.38 4.21 0.15
CA ASN A 89 6.87 4.96 -1.00
C ASN A 89 5.63 4.30 -1.63
N TYR A 90 5.56 2.97 -1.61
CA TYR A 90 4.42 2.23 -2.13
C TYR A 90 3.21 2.35 -1.20
N MET A 91 3.39 2.10 0.10
CA MET A 91 2.35 2.23 1.12
C MET A 91 1.84 3.67 1.23
N PHE A 92 2.71 4.68 1.14
CA PHE A 92 2.31 6.09 1.07
C PHE A 92 1.36 6.36 -0.09
N LYS A 93 1.70 5.90 -1.30
CA LYS A 93 0.84 6.09 -2.49
C LYS A 93 -0.51 5.41 -2.30
N MET A 94 -0.52 4.20 -1.73
CA MET A 94 -1.76 3.49 -1.42
C MET A 94 -2.57 4.21 -0.33
N SER A 95 -1.90 4.80 0.66
CA SER A 95 -2.56 5.47 1.79
C SER A 95 -3.25 6.78 1.38
N GLN A 96 -2.86 7.39 0.25
CA GLN A 96 -3.49 8.63 -0.24
C GLN A 96 -4.90 8.41 -0.82
N ASN A 97 -5.19 7.22 -1.35
CA ASN A 97 -6.45 6.95 -2.05
C ASN A 97 -7.09 5.65 -1.53
N GLN A 98 -7.89 5.80 -0.46
CA GLN A 98 -8.48 4.69 0.28
C GLN A 98 -10.02 4.73 0.35
N VAL A 99 -10.69 5.60 -0.42
CA VAL A 99 -12.15 5.82 -0.37
C VAL A 99 -12.93 4.53 -0.64
N ASN A 100 -12.57 3.81 -1.71
CA ASN A 100 -13.27 2.59 -2.15
C ASN A 100 -12.47 1.32 -1.81
N LYS A 101 -11.73 1.34 -0.70
CA LYS A 101 -10.93 0.20 -0.25
C LYS A 101 -11.56 -0.38 1.00
N ASP A 102 -11.50 -1.70 1.13
CA ASP A 102 -11.95 -2.46 2.29
C ASP A 102 -10.87 -2.52 3.38
N TRP A 103 -9.60 -2.40 3.01
CA TRP A 103 -8.46 -2.27 3.90
C TRP A 103 -8.14 -0.81 4.28
N VAL A 104 -7.25 -0.64 5.25
CA VAL A 104 -6.75 0.68 5.68
C VAL A 104 -5.23 0.64 5.86
N ILE A 105 -4.55 1.71 5.42
CA ILE A 105 -3.16 2.00 5.72
C ILE A 105 -3.11 3.29 6.52
N ILE A 106 -2.48 3.22 7.70
CA ILE A 106 -2.20 4.39 8.53
C ILE A 106 -0.70 4.67 8.55
N PHE A 107 -0.34 5.90 8.93
CA PHE A 107 1.02 6.28 9.24
C PHE A 107 1.10 6.61 10.73
N LEU A 108 1.86 5.83 11.48
CA LEU A 108 2.00 5.98 12.93
C LEU A 108 3.49 5.81 13.29
N GLU A 109 4.00 6.61 14.22
CA GLU A 109 5.38 6.48 14.74
C GLU A 109 6.46 6.28 13.66
N LYS A 110 6.40 7.10 12.59
CA LYS A 110 7.35 7.09 11.45
C LYS A 110 7.35 5.80 10.61
N HIS A 111 6.30 5.00 10.66
CA HIS A 111 6.16 3.82 9.81
C HIS A 111 4.71 3.66 9.31
N TYR A 112 4.56 2.95 8.21
CA TYR A 112 3.24 2.59 7.68
C TYR A 112 2.80 1.24 8.23
N ILE A 113 1.51 1.15 8.56
CA ILE A 113 0.85 -0.08 8.99
C ILE A 113 -0.36 -0.30 8.11
N PHE A 114 -0.46 -1.49 7.53
CA PHE A 114 -1.62 -1.97 6.80
C PHE A 114 -2.51 -2.80 7.73
N TYR A 115 -3.82 -2.63 7.59
CA TYR A 115 -4.86 -3.43 8.23
C TYR A 115 -5.75 -4.05 7.17
N HIS A 116 -5.93 -5.36 7.26
CA HIS A 116 -6.79 -6.15 6.39
C HIS A 116 -8.26 -5.78 6.57
N SER A 117 -9.10 -6.12 5.60
CA SER A 117 -10.53 -5.82 5.61
C SER A 117 -11.25 -6.41 6.82
N GLU A 118 -10.90 -7.63 7.24
CA GLU A 118 -11.45 -8.26 8.44
C GLU A 118 -11.21 -7.42 9.71
N SER A 119 -9.98 -6.95 9.91
CA SER A 119 -9.63 -6.09 11.05
C SER A 119 -10.39 -4.76 11.00
N VAL A 120 -10.50 -4.15 9.81
CA VAL A 120 -11.22 -2.89 9.61
C VAL A 120 -12.71 -3.07 9.88
N ASN A 121 -13.33 -4.14 9.36
CA ASN A 121 -14.73 -4.43 9.58
C ASN A 121 -15.03 -4.65 11.06
N LYS A 122 -14.15 -5.35 11.79
CA LYS A 122 -14.32 -5.54 13.23
C LYS A 122 -14.24 -4.22 14.00
N ILE A 123 -13.32 -3.34 13.64
CA ILE A 123 -13.23 -1.98 14.22
C ILE A 123 -14.53 -1.21 14.00
N VAL A 124 -15.05 -1.21 12.76
CA VAL A 124 -16.30 -0.51 12.41
C VAL A 124 -17.49 -1.09 13.19
N GLU A 125 -17.57 -2.42 13.30
CA GLU A 125 -18.60 -3.10 14.09
C GLU A 125 -18.60 -2.62 15.55
N LEU A 126 -17.46 -2.72 16.22
CA LEU A 126 -17.31 -2.33 17.63
C LEU A 126 -17.58 -0.84 17.84
N TYR A 127 -17.11 0.02 16.93
CA TYR A 127 -17.40 1.45 16.97
C TYR A 127 -18.91 1.72 16.90
N THR A 128 -19.58 1.05 15.97
CA THR A 128 -21.03 1.21 15.71
C THR A 128 -21.87 0.70 16.88
N GLN A 129 -21.43 -0.38 17.53
CA GLN A 129 -22.02 -0.92 18.75
C GLN A 129 -21.78 -0.02 19.99
N GLY A 130 -21.00 1.06 19.88
CA GLY A 130 -20.77 1.99 20.98
C GLY A 130 -19.66 1.55 21.94
N TYR A 131 -18.70 0.75 21.48
CA TYR A 131 -17.49 0.47 22.26
C TYR A 131 -16.62 1.72 22.42
N ASP A 132 -15.92 1.80 23.55
CA ASP A 132 -14.84 2.78 23.74
C ASP A 132 -13.49 2.21 23.26
N LEU A 133 -12.46 3.07 23.14
CA LEU A 133 -11.15 2.65 22.63
C LEU A 133 -10.46 1.60 23.52
N LYS A 134 -10.77 1.53 24.81
CA LYS A 134 -10.17 0.55 25.73
C LYS A 134 -10.83 -0.81 25.52
N GLU A 135 -12.16 -0.86 25.48
CA GLU A 135 -12.92 -2.07 25.20
C GLU A 135 -12.59 -2.61 23.81
N MET A 136 -12.55 -1.73 22.79
CA MET A 136 -12.15 -2.11 21.44
C MET A 136 -10.77 -2.76 21.41
N LEU A 137 -9.81 -2.22 22.15
CA LEU A 137 -8.46 -2.78 22.19
C LEU A 137 -8.43 -4.19 22.76
N GLU A 138 -9.24 -4.50 23.76
CA GLU A 138 -9.33 -5.85 24.32
C GLU A 138 -9.86 -6.85 23.29
N GLU A 139 -10.94 -6.48 22.57
CA GLU A 139 -11.55 -7.33 21.52
C GLU A 139 -10.69 -7.47 20.25
N LEU A 140 -9.80 -6.51 19.98
CA LEU A 140 -9.01 -6.45 18.75
C LEU A 140 -7.62 -7.09 18.86
N LYS A 141 -7.29 -7.70 20.01
CA LYS A 141 -5.99 -8.37 20.23
C LYS A 141 -5.72 -9.47 19.21
N GLU A 142 -6.75 -10.22 18.81
CA GLU A 142 -6.66 -11.30 17.82
C GLU A 142 -6.30 -10.80 16.42
N TYR A 143 -6.60 -9.54 16.11
CA TYR A 143 -6.24 -8.88 14.85
C TYR A 143 -4.88 -8.16 14.90
N GLU A 144 -4.06 -8.49 15.90
CA GLU A 144 -2.74 -7.93 16.16
C GLU A 144 -2.72 -6.40 16.39
N ILE A 145 -3.86 -5.79 16.72
CA ILE A 145 -3.94 -4.35 17.02
C ILE A 145 -3.41 -4.12 18.42
N LYS A 146 -2.38 -3.27 18.55
CA LYS A 146 -1.58 -3.21 19.78
C LYS A 146 -1.95 -2.06 20.71
N THR A 147 -2.47 -0.97 20.17
CA THR A 147 -2.65 0.27 20.95
C THR A 147 -3.96 0.97 20.65
N ARG A 148 -4.44 1.75 21.63
CA ARG A 148 -5.60 2.64 21.42
C ARG A 148 -5.33 3.72 20.37
N VAL A 149 -4.07 4.10 20.20
CA VAL A 149 -3.64 5.09 19.21
C VAL A 149 -3.78 4.52 17.80
N GLU A 150 -3.44 3.23 17.59
CA GLU A 150 -3.71 2.54 16.32
C GLU A 150 -5.22 2.60 15.99
N ILE A 151 -6.08 2.20 16.92
CA ILE A 151 -7.54 2.21 16.73
C ILE A 151 -8.05 3.61 16.39
N LYS A 152 -7.64 4.62 17.18
CA LYS A 152 -8.03 6.01 16.95
C LYS A 152 -7.61 6.49 15.56
N THR A 153 -6.36 6.20 15.16
CA THR A 153 -5.83 6.61 13.86
C THR A 153 -6.57 5.92 12.71
N ILE A 154 -6.98 4.65 12.87
CA ILE A 154 -7.80 3.94 11.89
C ILE A 154 -9.16 4.63 11.78
N LEU A 155 -9.84 4.92 12.89
CA LEU A 155 -11.13 5.60 12.89
C LEU A 155 -11.04 6.98 12.24
N ASP A 156 -10.05 7.79 12.62
CA ASP A 156 -9.81 9.12 12.04
C ASP A 156 -9.55 9.00 10.51
N THR A 157 -8.86 7.95 10.08
CA THR A 157 -8.64 7.67 8.65
C THR A 157 -9.93 7.28 7.94
N LEU A 158 -10.76 6.44 8.55
CA LEU A 158 -12.06 6.05 7.98
C LEU A 158 -12.99 7.26 7.86
N ILE A 159 -13.04 8.12 8.89
CA ILE A 159 -13.79 9.38 8.88
C ILE A 159 -13.30 10.30 7.77
N LYS A 160 -11.97 10.50 7.66
CA LYS A 160 -11.37 11.32 6.60
C LYS A 160 -11.81 10.91 5.18
N TYR A 161 -12.06 9.62 4.97
CA TYR A 161 -12.48 9.07 3.68
C TYR A 161 -13.99 8.78 3.60
N ASN A 162 -14.81 9.27 4.54
CA ASN A 162 -16.25 9.02 4.62
C ASN A 162 -16.63 7.53 4.57
N ARG A 163 -15.81 6.68 5.23
CA ARG A 163 -15.99 5.22 5.32
C ARG A 163 -16.52 4.76 6.67
N LEU A 164 -16.91 5.69 7.54
CA LEU A 164 -17.44 5.40 8.85
C LEU A 164 -18.80 6.10 8.99
N GLU A 165 -19.83 5.31 9.25
CA GLU A 165 -21.17 5.83 9.56
C GLU A 165 -21.21 6.38 10.98
N GLU A 166 -22.24 7.18 11.27
CA GLU A 166 -22.52 7.59 12.65
C GLU A 166 -22.82 6.37 13.53
N ARG A 167 -22.46 6.49 14.82
CA ARG A 167 -22.66 5.39 15.77
C ARG A 167 -24.14 5.10 15.92
N LYS A 168 -24.53 3.82 15.84
CA LYS A 168 -25.90 3.38 16.15
C LYS A 168 -26.23 3.53 17.62
N ILE A 169 -25.26 3.28 18.50
CA ILE A 169 -25.43 3.34 19.95
C ILE A 169 -24.32 4.20 20.54
N SER A 170 -24.67 5.12 21.43
CA SER A 170 -23.67 5.93 22.14
C SER A 170 -22.94 5.09 23.20
N VAL A 171 -21.70 5.45 23.52
CA VAL A 171 -20.92 4.77 24.59
C VAL A 171 -21.67 4.81 25.93
N LYS A 172 -22.36 5.92 26.22
CA LYS A 172 -23.14 6.10 27.44
C LYS A 172 -24.32 5.12 27.49
N GLU A 173 -25.11 5.08 26.43
CA GLU A 173 -26.28 4.21 26.31
C GLU A 173 -25.89 2.72 26.43
N ARG A 174 -24.79 2.30 25.79
CA ARG A 174 -24.31 0.91 25.92
C ARG A 174 -23.87 0.58 27.36
N ARG A 175 -23.19 1.49 28.04
CA ARG A 175 -22.77 1.29 29.44
C ARG A 175 -23.97 1.22 30.38
N GLU A 176 -25.01 1.99 30.12
CA GLU A 176 -26.27 1.91 30.87
C GLU A 176 -26.94 0.55 30.66
N LYS A 177 -27.12 0.09 29.42
CA LYS A 177 -27.66 -1.26 29.11
C LYS A 177 -26.91 -2.37 29.85
N LYS A 178 -25.58 -2.38 29.76
CA LYS A 178 -24.75 -3.38 30.47
C LYS A 178 -24.95 -3.36 31.99
N ARG A 179 -25.17 -2.20 32.60
CA ARG A 179 -25.41 -2.10 34.05
C ARG A 179 -26.73 -2.72 34.45
N PHE A 180 -27.77 -2.54 33.65
CA PHE A 180 -29.10 -3.11 33.92
C PHE A 180 -29.18 -4.61 33.58
N GLU A 181 -28.36 -5.11 32.65
CA GLU A 181 -28.24 -6.55 32.34
C GLU A 181 -27.42 -7.32 33.39
N SER A 182 -26.59 -6.64 34.19
CA SER A 182 -25.76 -7.25 35.24
C SER A 182 -26.40 -7.29 36.64
N ILE A 183 -27.68 -6.91 36.75
CA ILE A 183 -28.50 -6.96 37.97
C ILE A 183 -29.49 -8.11 37.82
#